data_AF-A0A367IJS2-F1
#
_entry.id   AF-A0A367IJS2-F1
#
_cell.length_a   1.000
_cell.length_b   1.000
_cell.length_c   1.000
_cell.angle_alpha   90.00
_cell.angle_beta   90.00
_cell.angle_gamma   90.00
#
_symmetry.space_group_name_H-M   'P 1'
#
loop_
_entity.id
_entity.type
_entity.pdbx_description
1 polymer ?
#
loop_
_entity_poly.entity_id
_entity_poly.type
_entity_poly.pdbx_seq_one_letter_code
_entity_poly.pdbx_strand_id
1 'polypeptide(L)'
;MLLTHPIQLLERSDATIQRVGEISEEGIGYVFAANVLGHYFMMRELEDLLDASGDGRVIWTSSITSDITCFNIDDWQGVKSVVPYESSKFACDLVSVVSHERFKAEKRHISSFTTSPGVVASQIGDLPIWITLFRIILHYV
;
A
#
# COMPACT_ATOMS: atom_id res chain seq x y z
N MET A 1 -12.61 -18.47 -11.41
CA MET A 1 -11.20 -18.25 -11.02
C MET A 1 -10.54 -19.52 -10.48
N LEU A 2 -11.11 -20.25 -9.50
CA LEU A 2 -10.48 -21.43 -8.88
C LEU A 2 -10.00 -22.53 -9.85
N LEU A 3 -10.77 -22.80 -10.92
CA LEU A 3 -10.47 -23.87 -11.89
C LEU A 3 -9.83 -23.36 -13.19
N THR A 4 -9.78 -22.04 -13.39
CA THR A 4 -9.34 -21.44 -14.66
C THR A 4 -7.89 -20.97 -14.62
N HIS A 5 -7.41 -20.49 -13.46
CA HIS A 5 -6.03 -20.00 -13.31
C HIS A 5 -5.43 -20.36 -11.93
N PRO A 6 -5.07 -21.63 -11.69
CA PRO A 6 -4.62 -22.10 -10.37
C PRO A 6 -3.31 -21.47 -9.90
N ILE A 7 -2.40 -21.15 -10.83
CA ILE A 7 -1.13 -20.46 -10.53
C ILE A 7 -1.38 -19.02 -10.04
N GLN A 8 -2.34 -18.31 -10.64
CA GLN A 8 -2.65 -16.93 -10.28
C GLN A 8 -3.22 -16.81 -8.86
N LEU A 9 -3.93 -17.82 -8.36
CA LEU A 9 -4.40 -17.87 -6.98
C LEU A 9 -3.24 -17.92 -5.96
N LEU A 10 -2.10 -18.50 -6.37
CA LEU A 10 -0.91 -18.62 -5.54
C LEU A 10 -0.02 -17.38 -5.67
N GLU A 11 0.06 -16.79 -6.86
CA GLU A 11 0.97 -15.70 -7.21
C GLU A 11 0.36 -14.29 -7.14
N ARG A 12 -0.96 -14.16 -7.02
CA ARG A 12 -1.61 -12.85 -6.94
C ARG A 12 -2.44 -12.70 -5.67
N SER A 13 -2.48 -11.46 -5.17
CA SER A 13 -3.35 -11.03 -4.07
C SER A 13 -4.67 -10.43 -4.56
N ASP A 14 -4.80 -10.17 -5.87
CA ASP A 14 -5.98 -9.61 -6.54
C ASP A 14 -7.20 -10.56 -6.56
N ALA A 15 -7.00 -11.84 -6.22
CA ALA A 15 -8.06 -12.84 -6.09
C ALA A 15 -8.93 -12.68 -4.82
N THR A 16 -8.62 -11.70 -3.96
CA THR A 16 -9.28 -11.50 -2.67
C THR A 16 -10.39 -10.46 -2.78
N ILE A 17 -11.54 -10.72 -2.15
CA ILE A 17 -12.66 -9.78 -2.15
C ILE A 17 -12.27 -8.59 -1.28
N GLN A 18 -12.16 -7.41 -1.89
CA GLN A 18 -11.91 -6.17 -1.18
C GLN A 18 -13.21 -5.52 -0.77
N ARG A 19 -13.22 -4.88 0.40
CA ARG A 19 -14.35 -4.05 0.82
C ARG A 19 -14.26 -2.70 0.10
N VAL A 20 -15.38 -2.28 -0.48
CA VAL A 20 -15.50 -1.06 -1.28
C VAL A 20 -16.57 -0.16 -0.63
N GLY A 21 -16.34 1.15 -0.64
CA GLY A 21 -17.29 2.13 -0.13
C GLY A 21 -17.35 2.25 1.40
N GLU A 22 -16.43 1.61 2.13
CA GLU A 22 -16.23 1.89 3.55
C GLU A 22 -15.56 3.27 3.70
N ILE A 23 -16.13 4.13 4.54
CA ILE A 23 -15.69 5.51 4.76
C ILE A 23 -15.47 5.68 6.26
N SER A 24 -14.37 6.35 6.64
CA SER A 24 -14.07 6.70 8.04
C SER A 24 -14.97 7.83 8.55
N GLU A 25 -14.93 8.12 9.85
CA GLU A 25 -15.71 9.22 10.43
C GLU A 25 -15.33 10.60 9.83
N GLU A 26 -14.11 10.72 9.31
CA GLU A 26 -13.57 11.92 8.68
C GLU A 26 -13.93 12.06 7.18
N GLY A 27 -14.69 11.11 6.63
CA GLY A 27 -15.12 11.17 5.22
C GLY A 27 -14.09 10.67 4.21
N ILE A 28 -13.05 9.96 4.65
CA ILE A 28 -12.01 9.37 3.80
C ILE A 28 -12.36 7.90 3.54
N GLY A 29 -12.07 7.38 2.34
CA GLY A 29 -12.17 5.95 2.08
C GLY A 29 -11.31 5.16 3.07
N TYR A 30 -11.90 4.18 3.76
CA TYR A 30 -11.29 3.53 4.93
C TYR A 30 -9.90 2.94 4.62
N VAL A 31 -9.74 2.34 3.43
CA VAL A 31 -8.46 1.80 2.96
C VAL A 31 -7.41 2.91 2.74
N PHE A 32 -7.81 4.07 2.23
CA PHE A 32 -6.91 5.22 2.04
C PHE A 32 -6.53 5.88 3.36
N ALA A 33 -7.48 5.98 4.29
CA ALA A 33 -7.21 6.44 5.64
C ALA A 33 -6.13 5.57 6.32
N ALA A 34 -6.29 4.24 6.24
CA ALA A 34 -5.38 3.29 6.85
C ALA A 34 -4.02 3.19 6.12
N ASN A 35 -4.01 3.08 4.79
CA ASN A 35 -2.79 2.77 4.04
C ASN A 35 -1.97 4.01 3.65
N VAL A 36 -2.60 5.18 3.52
CA VAL A 36 -1.97 6.35 2.89
C VAL A 36 -1.97 7.53 3.84
N LEU A 37 -3.15 8.07 4.17
CA LEU A 37 -3.24 9.38 4.83
C LEU A 37 -2.76 9.34 6.28
N GLY A 38 -3.10 8.30 7.05
CA GLY A 38 -2.59 8.14 8.41
C GLY A 38 -1.05 8.12 8.46
N HIS A 39 -0.42 7.37 7.54
CA HIS A 39 1.03 7.32 7.43
C HIS A 39 1.63 8.63 6.90
N TYR A 40 0.95 9.31 5.98
CA TYR A 40 1.37 10.62 5.50
C TYR A 40 1.40 11.64 6.62
N PHE A 41 0.32 11.76 7.41
CA PHE A 41 0.29 12.66 8.57
C PHE A 41 1.38 12.32 9.58
N MET A 42 1.54 11.04 9.93
CA MET A 42 2.62 10.61 10.82
C MET A 42 4.02 11.00 10.30
N MET A 43 4.28 10.81 8.99
CA MET A 43 5.53 11.24 8.36
C MET A 43 5.71 12.76 8.50
N ARG A 44 4.67 13.55 8.17
CA ARG A 44 4.67 15.03 8.24
C ARG A 44 5.03 15.54 9.64
N GLU A 45 4.43 14.96 10.67
CA GLU A 45 4.66 15.33 12.07
C GLU A 45 6.07 14.98 12.57
N LEU A 46 6.72 13.98 11.95
CA LEU A 46 8.06 13.52 12.34
C LEU A 46 9.18 14.10 11.47
N GLU A 47 8.88 14.90 10.45
CA GLU A 47 9.91 15.31 9.47
C GLU A 47 11.07 16.06 10.10
N ASP A 48 10.80 16.99 11.02
CA ASP A 48 11.87 17.77 11.63
C ASP A 48 12.78 16.90 12.51
N LEU A 49 12.23 15.84 13.12
CA LEU A 49 13.02 14.84 13.86
C LEU A 49 13.83 13.94 12.92
N LEU A 50 13.26 13.57 11.78
CA LEU A 50 13.94 12.79 10.75
C LEU A 50 15.08 13.59 10.11
N ASP A 51 14.87 14.88 9.85
CA ASP A 51 15.90 15.78 9.32
C ASP A 51 17.03 15.97 10.35
N ALA A 52 16.68 16.15 11.62
CA ALA A 52 17.65 16.28 12.70
C ALA A 52 18.52 15.04 12.90
N SER A 53 18.12 13.86 12.42
CA SER A 53 18.97 12.65 12.46
C SER A 53 20.16 12.73 11.50
N GLY A 54 20.10 13.61 10.49
CA GLY A 54 21.13 13.78 9.46
C GLY A 54 21.09 12.74 8.33
N ASP A 55 20.25 11.71 8.45
CA ASP A 55 20.09 10.63 7.45
C ASP A 55 18.70 9.97 7.46
N GLY A 56 17.67 10.72 7.85
CA GLY A 56 16.31 10.23 8.02
C GLY A 56 15.78 9.44 6.82
N ARG A 57 15.03 8.37 7.08
CA ARG A 57 14.48 7.50 6.03
C ARG A 57 13.02 7.21 6.27
N VAL A 58 12.24 7.33 5.21
CA VAL A 58 10.84 6.93 5.16
C VAL A 58 10.71 5.81 4.14
N ILE A 59 10.17 4.65 4.56
CA ILE A 59 9.99 3.50 3.68
C ILE A 59 8.50 3.19 3.61
N TRP A 60 7.90 3.40 2.44
CA TRP A 60 6.50 3.13 2.17
C TRP A 60 6.30 1.70 1.69
N THR A 61 5.46 0.95 2.39
CA THR A 61 5.10 -0.43 1.99
C THR A 61 3.99 -0.41 0.94
N SER A 62 4.40 -0.42 -0.32
CA SER A 62 3.54 -0.58 -1.49
C SER A 62 3.19 -2.07 -1.73
N SER A 63 2.85 -2.45 -2.95
CA SER A 63 2.50 -3.81 -3.37
C SER A 63 2.91 -4.03 -4.82
N ILE A 64 3.10 -5.29 -5.21
CA ILE A 64 3.27 -5.69 -6.62
C ILE A 64 2.00 -5.43 -7.45
N THR A 65 0.86 -5.27 -6.77
CA THR A 65 -0.43 -4.92 -7.38
C THR A 65 -0.66 -3.42 -7.45
N SER A 66 0.34 -2.59 -7.15
CA SER A 66 0.27 -1.15 -7.38
C SER A 66 0.14 -0.87 -8.88
N ASP A 67 -0.96 -0.21 -9.28
CA ASP A 67 -1.28 0.06 -10.68
C ASP A 67 -1.87 1.47 -10.84
N ILE A 68 -1.31 2.25 -11.76
CA ILE A 68 -1.77 3.61 -12.08
C ILE A 68 -3.21 3.65 -12.58
N THR A 69 -3.67 2.59 -13.26
CA THR A 69 -5.03 2.49 -13.81
C THR A 69 -6.08 2.35 -12.70
N CYS A 70 -5.66 1.95 -11.50
CA CYS A 70 -6.51 1.85 -10.31
C CYS A 70 -6.60 3.19 -9.55
N PHE A 71 -5.78 4.19 -9.89
CA PHE A 71 -5.73 5.47 -9.18
C PHE A 71 -6.40 6.61 -9.95
N ASN A 72 -7.15 7.44 -9.21
CA ASN A 72 -7.72 8.68 -9.72
C ASN A 72 -7.39 9.82 -8.77
N ILE A 73 -6.68 10.84 -9.28
CA ILE A 73 -6.30 12.01 -8.49
C ILE A 73 -7.50 12.84 -8.01
N ASP A 74 -8.61 12.83 -8.77
CA ASP A 74 -9.85 13.50 -8.36
C ASP A 74 -10.57 12.74 -7.22
N ASP A 75 -10.16 11.51 -6.94
CA ASP A 75 -10.57 10.70 -5.79
C ASP A 75 -9.37 10.35 -4.91
N TRP A 76 -8.54 11.35 -4.58
CA TRP A 76 -7.36 11.18 -3.72
C TRP A 76 -7.68 10.63 -2.32
N GLN A 77 -8.94 10.67 -1.89
CA GLN A 77 -9.43 10.11 -0.63
C GLN A 77 -9.91 8.65 -0.76
N GLY A 78 -9.96 8.10 -1.98
CA GLY A 78 -10.39 6.72 -2.24
C GLY A 78 -11.85 6.41 -1.88
N VAL A 79 -12.72 7.42 -1.88
CA VAL A 79 -14.13 7.27 -1.48
C VAL A 79 -14.93 6.56 -2.57
N LYS A 80 -14.60 6.80 -3.84
CA LYS A 80 -15.31 6.27 -5.01
C LYS A 80 -14.56 5.11 -5.67
N SER A 81 -13.38 4.76 -5.16
CA SER A 81 -12.54 3.71 -5.73
C SER A 81 -13.21 2.34 -5.63
N VAL A 82 -13.32 1.66 -6.77
CA VAL A 82 -13.82 0.27 -6.87
C VAL A 82 -12.73 -0.77 -6.63
N VAL A 83 -11.47 -0.33 -6.58
CA VAL A 83 -10.26 -1.14 -6.35
C VAL A 83 -9.37 -0.42 -5.31
N PRO A 84 -9.89 -0.19 -4.10
CA PRO A 84 -9.28 0.74 -3.14
C PRO A 84 -7.90 0.28 -2.66
N TYR A 85 -7.61 -1.03 -2.63
CA TYR A 85 -6.29 -1.51 -2.21
C TYR A 85 -5.21 -1.15 -3.24
N GLU A 86 -5.33 -1.58 -4.49
CA GLU A 86 -4.37 -1.30 -5.56
C GLU A 86 -4.18 0.22 -5.73
N SER A 87 -5.29 0.96 -5.72
CA SER A 87 -5.31 2.42 -5.76
C SER A 87 -4.52 3.06 -4.62
N SER A 88 -4.70 2.56 -3.38
CA SER A 88 -3.96 3.06 -2.21
C SER A 88 -2.46 2.72 -2.28
N LYS A 89 -2.09 1.58 -2.87
CA LYS A 89 -0.68 1.19 -3.04
C LYS A 89 0.02 2.06 -4.07
N PHE A 90 -0.66 2.39 -5.17
CA PHE A 90 -0.16 3.39 -6.11
C PHE A 90 -0.03 4.78 -5.46
N ALA A 91 -1.00 5.18 -4.63
CA ALA A 91 -0.91 6.43 -3.88
C ALA A 91 0.31 6.45 -2.94
N CYS A 92 0.66 5.35 -2.26
CA CYS A 92 1.89 5.25 -1.48
C CYS A 92 3.15 5.49 -2.33
N ASP A 93 3.20 4.90 -3.54
CA ASP A 93 4.34 5.09 -4.44
C ASP A 93 4.47 6.55 -4.87
N LEU A 94 3.34 7.18 -5.23
CA LEU A 94 3.29 8.58 -5.61
C LEU A 94 3.74 9.50 -4.46
N VAL A 95 3.20 9.27 -3.25
CA VAL A 95 3.57 10.05 -2.06
C VAL A 95 5.05 9.91 -1.74
N SER A 96 5.62 8.71 -1.86
CA SER A 96 7.05 8.51 -1.60
C SER A 96 7.91 9.32 -2.57
N VAL A 97 7.64 9.23 -3.87
CA VAL A 97 8.41 9.95 -4.90
C VAL A 97 8.29 11.47 -4.69
N VAL A 98 7.07 11.98 -4.56
CA VAL A 98 6.82 13.42 -4.41
C VAL A 98 7.42 13.95 -3.11
N SER A 99 7.34 13.18 -2.02
CA SER A 99 7.94 13.57 -0.74
C SER A 99 9.47 13.61 -0.83
N HIS A 100 10.10 12.64 -1.50
CA HIS A 100 11.55 12.65 -1.72
C HIS A 100 12.01 13.89 -2.49
N GLU A 101 11.34 14.22 -3.60
CA GLU A 101 11.68 15.40 -4.39
C GLU A 101 11.50 16.70 -3.57
N ARG A 102 10.44 16.76 -2.74
CA ARG A 102 10.24 17.90 -1.84
C ARG A 102 11.34 18.01 -0.78
N PHE A 103 11.71 16.90 -0.13
CA PHE A 103 12.81 16.90 0.85
C PHE A 103 14.11 17.41 0.23
N LYS A 104 14.42 16.97 -0.99
CA LYS A 104 15.60 17.42 -1.75
C LYS A 104 15.54 18.91 -2.07
N ALA A 105 14.39 19.41 -2.52
CA ALA A 105 14.20 20.84 -2.81
C ALA A 105 14.34 21.71 -1.55
N GLU A 106 13.84 21.23 -0.41
CA GLU A 106 13.95 21.88 0.90
C GLU A 106 15.31 21.67 1.58
N LYS A 107 16.23 20.91 0.97
CA LYS A 107 17.54 20.53 1.53
C LYS A 107 17.43 19.79 2.89
N ARG A 108 16.35 19.03 3.08
CA ARG A 108 16.19 18.12 4.22
C ARG A 108 17.03 16.86 4.00
N HIS A 109 17.62 16.36 5.08
CA HIS A 109 18.44 15.13 5.13
C HIS A 109 17.55 13.89 5.22
N ILE A 110 16.47 13.84 4.42
CA ILE A 110 15.47 12.78 4.45
C ILE A 110 15.37 12.13 3.07
N SER A 111 15.41 10.80 3.03
CA SER A 111 15.16 10.02 1.82
C SER A 111 13.89 9.20 1.94
N SER A 112 13.07 9.18 0.89
CA SER A 112 11.84 8.38 0.85
C SER A 112 11.98 7.27 -0.19
N PHE A 113 11.59 6.06 0.20
CA PHE A 113 11.68 4.85 -0.61
C PHE A 113 10.35 4.10 -0.61
N THR A 114 10.15 3.27 -1.62
CA THR A 114 9.06 2.31 -1.67
C THR A 114 9.61 0.89 -1.59
N THR A 115 8.84 0.00 -0.99
CA THR A 115 9.12 -1.44 -0.97
C THR A 115 7.84 -2.21 -1.27
N SER A 116 7.99 -3.40 -1.83
CA SER A 116 6.88 -4.33 -2.07
C SER A 116 7.26 -5.70 -1.52
N PRO A 117 6.46 -6.27 -0.62
CA PRO A 117 6.75 -7.58 -0.04
C PRO A 117 6.42 -8.75 -0.99
N GLY A 118 5.88 -8.48 -2.19
CA GLY A 118 5.37 -9.51 -3.08
C GLY A 118 4.16 -10.25 -2.47
N VAL A 119 3.99 -11.52 -2.84
CA VAL A 119 3.02 -12.38 -2.17
C VAL A 119 3.62 -12.91 -0.89
N VAL A 120 2.94 -12.67 0.23
CA VAL A 120 3.33 -13.20 1.53
C VAL A 120 2.27 -14.18 2.00
N ALA A 121 2.71 -15.30 2.57
CA ALA A 121 1.85 -16.28 3.23
C ALA A 121 1.28 -15.71 4.55
N SER A 122 0.35 -14.76 4.40
CA SER A 122 -0.37 -14.09 5.48
C SER A 122 -1.86 -14.42 5.40
N GLN A 123 -2.62 -14.04 6.43
CA GLN A 123 -4.08 -14.16 6.43
C GLN A 123 -4.80 -13.00 5.69
N ILE A 124 -4.05 -12.15 4.98
CA ILE A 124 -4.61 -11.03 4.24
C ILE A 124 -5.50 -11.57 3.11
N GLY A 125 -6.76 -11.12 3.07
CA GLY A 125 -7.74 -11.48 2.05
C GLY A 125 -8.68 -12.63 2.40
N ASP A 126 -8.72 -13.04 3.68
CA ASP A 126 -9.66 -14.05 4.22
C ASP A 126 -9.70 -15.35 3.41
N LEU A 127 -8.52 -15.78 2.95
CA LEU A 127 -8.37 -17.01 2.20
C LEU A 127 -8.63 -18.22 3.10
N PRO A 128 -9.30 -19.27 2.58
CA PRO A 128 -9.44 -20.53 3.29
C PRO A 128 -8.10 -21.03 3.85
N ILE A 129 -8.11 -21.50 5.11
CA ILE A 129 -6.88 -21.88 5.83
C ILE A 129 -6.01 -22.89 5.09
N TRP A 130 -6.61 -23.78 4.28
CA TRP A 130 -5.88 -24.75 3.47
C TRP A 130 -5.05 -24.10 2.36
N ILE A 131 -5.53 -23.00 1.76
CA ILE A 131 -4.76 -22.20 0.78
C ILE A 131 -3.60 -21.50 1.48
N THR A 132 -3.84 -20.94 2.67
CA THR A 132 -2.81 -20.29 3.47
C THR A 132 -1.71 -21.27 3.88
N LEU A 133 -2.08 -22.45 4.38
CA LEU A 133 -1.12 -23.51 4.73
C LEU A 133 -0.33 -23.99 3.52
N PHE A 134 -0.99 -24.17 2.36
CA PHE A 134 -0.33 -24.57 1.13
C PHE A 134 0.65 -23.48 0.63
N ARG A 135 0.30 -22.20 0.73
CA ARG A 135 1.21 -21.08 0.44
C ARG A 135 2.42 -21.06 1.36
N ILE A 136 2.25 -21.34 2.66
CA ILE A 136 3.37 -21.47 3.61
C ILE A 136 4.31 -22.59 3.16
N ILE A 137 3.79 -23.77 2.85
CA ILE A 137 4.61 -24.90 2.39
C ILE A 137 5.39 -24.51 1.12
N LEU A 138 4.74 -23.89 0.14
CA LEU A 138 5.40 -23.47 -1.11
C LEU A 138 6.44 -22.36 -0.95
N HIS A 139 6.27 -21.43 0.01
CA HIS A 139 7.20 -20.31 0.20
C HIS A 139 8.42 -20.67 1.06
N TYR A 140 8.31 -21.71 1.90
CA TYR A 140 9.34 -22.06 2.89
C TYR A 140 10.00 -23.43 2.65
N VAL A 141 9.73 -24.07 1.50
CA VAL A 141 10.43 -25.27 0.99
C VAL A 141 11.19 -24.87 -0.27
#